data_AF-A0A936H451-F1
#
_entry.id   AF-A0A936H451-F1
#
_cell.length_a   1.000
_cell.length_b   1.000
_cell.length_c   1.000
_cell.angle_alpha   90.00
_cell.angle_beta   90.00
_cell.angle_gamma   90.00
#
_symmetry.space_group_name_H-M   'P 1'
#
loop_
_entity.id
_entity.type
_entity.pdbx_description
1 polymer ?
#
loop_
_entity_poly.entity_id
_entity_poly.type
_entity_poly.pdbx_seq_one_letter_code
_entity_poly.pdbx_strand_id
1 'polypeptide(L)'
;MKFPTLFLPMLLLLAFGSSCTGQKPSNDKTKTETSDELGEPTGDEIREMGIIRNVEDSGYPFFNVVIEFPERQFSETFLLNIEDHQNLDPEVLSKHVGKYAAFFYTSLIKNALLDVRLNGNSLVGVADGDLPEGLQKVSGALSCSADDMGGDLPGVLFITTADDEAFEFEFFLTQELVDANGKQVDGYFDPRTENKIAKIQLLKK
;
A
#
# COMPACT_ATOMS: atom_id res chain seq x y z
N MET A 1 -54.13 -19.25 -28.38
CA MET A 1 -54.48 -18.36 -29.52
C MET A 1 -53.20 -17.99 -30.23
N LYS A 2 -53.11 -18.32 -31.52
CA LYS A 2 -52.00 -18.10 -32.46
C LYS A 2 -52.50 -17.22 -33.61
N PHE A 3 -51.54 -16.64 -34.34
CA PHE A 3 -51.58 -15.99 -35.67
C PHE A 3 -51.72 -14.45 -35.69
N PRO A 4 -51.21 -13.75 -36.75
CA PRO A 4 -50.06 -14.08 -37.61
C PRO A 4 -49.12 -12.92 -37.95
N THR A 5 -47.96 -13.33 -38.46
CA THR A 5 -46.99 -12.69 -39.36
C THR A 5 -47.61 -11.84 -40.48
N LEU A 6 -46.99 -10.70 -40.85
CA LEU A 6 -46.97 -10.21 -42.23
C LEU A 6 -45.84 -9.19 -42.52
N PHE A 7 -44.93 -9.62 -43.42
CA PHE A 7 -44.29 -8.91 -44.54
C PHE A 7 -43.66 -7.49 -44.45
N LEU A 8 -42.36 -7.46 -44.77
CA LEU A 8 -41.56 -6.33 -45.30
C LEU A 8 -41.88 -6.10 -46.79
N PRO A 9 -41.72 -4.87 -47.33
CA PRO A 9 -40.60 -4.68 -48.25
C PRO A 9 -39.88 -3.31 -48.16
N MET A 10 -38.57 -3.42 -48.33
CA MET A 10 -37.57 -2.53 -48.89
C MET A 10 -38.07 -1.40 -49.81
N LEU A 11 -37.61 -0.15 -49.57
CA LEU A 11 -37.35 0.81 -50.64
C LEU A 11 -36.18 1.75 -50.30
N LEU A 12 -35.28 1.85 -51.26
CA LEU A 12 -34.02 2.59 -51.33
C LEU A 12 -34.30 4.05 -51.74
N LEU A 13 -33.66 5.05 -51.12
CA LEU A 13 -33.46 6.35 -51.77
C LEU A 13 -32.16 7.04 -51.32
N LEU A 14 -31.35 7.37 -52.31
CA LEU A 14 -30.10 8.14 -52.28
C LEU A 14 -30.34 9.62 -51.93
N ALA A 15 -29.40 10.24 -51.20
CA ALA A 15 -29.18 11.67 -51.29
C ALA A 15 -27.71 12.05 -51.04
N PHE A 16 -27.10 12.53 -52.12
CA PHE A 16 -26.12 13.62 -52.28
C PHE A 16 -25.01 13.86 -51.26
N GLY A 17 -23.79 13.90 -51.82
CA GLY A 17 -22.60 14.39 -51.17
C GLY A 17 -22.61 15.90 -50.90
N SER A 18 -21.67 16.29 -50.07
CA SER A 18 -21.09 17.63 -50.04
C SER A 18 -19.64 17.51 -49.57
N SER A 19 -18.75 17.86 -50.48
CA SER A 19 -17.34 18.10 -50.24
C SER A 19 -17.21 19.41 -49.44
N CYS A 20 -16.49 19.38 -48.32
CA CYS A 20 -15.93 20.58 -47.72
C CYS A 20 -14.53 20.27 -47.19
N THR A 21 -13.56 20.70 -47.99
CA THR A 21 -12.18 20.96 -47.62
C THR A 21 -12.13 22.00 -46.51
N GLY A 22 -11.35 21.76 -45.44
CA GLY A 22 -11.17 22.78 -44.39
C GLY A 22 -10.14 22.40 -43.31
N GLN A 23 -8.92 22.92 -43.49
CA GLN A 23 -7.94 23.30 -42.47
C GLN A 23 -7.35 22.26 -41.48
N LYS A 24 -6.03 22.08 -41.60
CA LYS A 24 -5.13 21.63 -40.53
C LYS A 24 -4.90 22.80 -39.56
N PRO A 25 -4.90 22.55 -38.24
CA PRO A 25 -3.83 23.05 -37.40
C PRO A 25 -3.10 21.90 -36.71
N SER A 26 -1.80 22.12 -36.51
CA SER A 26 -0.85 21.26 -35.81
C SER A 26 -1.34 20.84 -34.44
N ASN A 27 -1.17 19.57 -34.11
CA ASN A 27 -1.22 19.14 -32.72
C ASN A 27 0.06 18.37 -32.39
N ASP A 28 0.88 19.03 -31.58
CA ASP A 28 1.84 18.42 -30.69
C ASP A 28 1.13 17.31 -29.90
N LYS A 29 1.70 16.11 -29.87
CA LYS A 29 1.15 14.96 -29.14
C LYS A 29 2.23 14.42 -28.22
N THR A 30 2.41 15.07 -27.08
CA THR A 30 2.72 14.34 -25.85
C THR A 30 1.47 13.56 -25.48
N LYS A 31 1.44 12.28 -25.86
CA LYS A 31 0.44 11.31 -25.43
C LYS A 31 0.54 11.16 -23.91
N THR A 32 -0.34 11.83 -23.18
CA THR A 32 -0.77 11.33 -21.87
C THR A 32 -1.68 10.13 -22.16
N GLU A 33 -1.16 8.91 -21.95
CA GLU A 33 -1.96 7.70 -22.10
C GLU A 33 -3.14 7.76 -21.13
N THR A 34 -4.35 7.85 -21.71
CA THR A 34 -5.60 8.04 -21.00
C THR A 34 -6.46 6.80 -21.24
N SER A 35 -6.23 5.71 -20.49
CA SER A 35 -7.08 4.51 -20.57
C SER A 35 -8.33 4.68 -19.69
N ASP A 36 -9.50 4.36 -20.24
CA ASP A 36 -10.78 4.26 -19.50
C ASP A 36 -10.91 2.96 -18.70
N GLU A 37 -9.96 2.05 -18.88
CA GLU A 37 -9.90 0.77 -18.21
C GLU A 37 -9.16 0.93 -16.87
N LEU A 38 -9.80 0.48 -15.79
CA LEU A 38 -9.13 0.34 -14.50
C LEU A 38 -8.01 -0.68 -14.66
N GLY A 39 -6.81 -0.34 -14.19
CA GLY A 39 -5.72 -1.31 -14.12
C GLY A 39 -6.15 -2.54 -13.32
N GLU A 40 -5.57 -3.68 -13.66
CA GLU A 40 -5.67 -4.88 -12.83
C GLU A 40 -4.57 -4.86 -11.77
N PRO A 41 -4.84 -5.35 -10.55
CA PRO A 41 -3.80 -5.52 -9.53
C PRO A 41 -2.75 -6.51 -10.02
N THR A 42 -1.52 -6.33 -9.55
CA THR A 42 -0.38 -7.19 -9.84
C THR A 42 0.12 -7.86 -8.56
N GLY A 43 0.49 -9.14 -8.63
CA GLY A 43 0.95 -9.89 -7.47
C GLY A 43 -0.06 -9.90 -6.33
N ASP A 44 0.34 -9.39 -5.17
CA ASP A 44 -0.45 -9.34 -3.94
C ASP A 44 -1.21 -8.01 -3.74
N GLU A 45 -1.29 -7.19 -4.79
CA GLU A 45 -2.03 -5.93 -4.74
C GLU A 45 -3.55 -6.17 -4.59
N ILE A 46 -4.15 -5.38 -3.72
CA ILE A 46 -5.59 -5.25 -3.56
C ILE A 46 -6.01 -4.01 -4.33
N ARG A 47 -7.04 -4.16 -5.18
CA ARG A 47 -7.71 -3.03 -5.83
C ARG A 47 -8.98 -2.67 -5.07
N GLU A 48 -9.08 -1.42 -4.62
CA GLU A 48 -10.25 -0.92 -3.91
C GLU A 48 -10.65 0.49 -4.38
N MET A 49 -11.96 0.77 -4.35
CA MET A 49 -12.49 2.09 -4.67
C MET A 49 -12.63 2.92 -3.39
N GLY A 50 -12.13 4.15 -3.42
CA GLY A 50 -12.24 5.07 -2.28
C GLY A 50 -12.33 6.53 -2.72
N ILE A 51 -12.48 7.41 -1.74
CA ILE A 51 -12.55 8.86 -1.92
C ILE A 51 -11.29 9.48 -1.33
N ILE A 52 -10.59 10.31 -2.10
CA ILE A 52 -9.48 11.11 -1.57
C ILE A 52 -10.08 12.19 -0.66
N ARG A 53 -9.83 12.14 0.64
CA ARG A 53 -10.35 13.10 1.62
C ARG A 53 -9.40 14.25 1.89
N ASN A 54 -8.10 13.97 1.94
CA ASN A 54 -7.09 14.98 2.17
C ASN A 54 -5.77 14.56 1.52
N VAL A 55 -4.96 15.55 1.15
CA VAL A 55 -3.57 15.39 0.72
C VAL A 55 -2.75 16.44 1.45
N GLU A 56 -1.76 16.00 2.23
CA GLU A 56 -0.97 16.88 3.09
C GLU A 56 0.52 16.68 2.84
N ASP A 57 1.24 17.78 2.62
CA ASP A 57 2.69 17.76 2.49
C ASP A 57 3.34 17.39 3.84
N SER A 58 4.21 16.37 3.81
CA SER A 58 4.94 15.89 5.00
C SER A 58 6.44 16.20 4.92
N GLY A 59 6.84 17.04 3.97
CA GLY A 59 8.23 17.37 3.66
C GLY A 59 8.82 16.38 2.68
N TYR A 60 9.53 16.90 1.67
CA TYR A 60 10.13 16.08 0.61
C TYR A 60 11.01 14.95 1.18
N PRO A 61 10.86 13.69 0.70
CA PRO A 61 10.02 13.28 -0.44
C PRO A 61 8.61 12.79 -0.07
N PHE A 62 8.12 13.05 1.13
CA PHE A 62 6.90 12.44 1.66
C PHE A 62 5.65 13.35 1.64
N PHE A 63 4.49 12.72 1.47
CA PHE A 63 3.19 13.34 1.66
C PHE A 63 2.15 12.32 2.16
N ASN A 64 1.16 12.79 2.91
CA ASN A 64 0.07 11.97 3.43
C ASN A 64 -1.16 12.06 2.51
N VAL A 65 -1.82 10.94 2.28
CA VAL A 65 -3.14 10.88 1.64
C VAL A 65 -4.13 10.20 2.57
N VAL A 66 -5.20 10.91 2.92
CA VAL A 66 -6.31 10.34 3.66
C VAL A 66 -7.33 9.80 2.67
N ILE A 67 -7.62 8.51 2.74
CA ILE A 67 -8.57 7.83 1.87
C ILE A 67 -9.73 7.33 2.71
N GLU A 68 -10.95 7.66 2.30
CA GLU A 68 -12.15 7.01 2.82
C GLU A 68 -12.54 5.87 1.90
N PHE A 69 -12.88 4.72 2.49
CA PHE A 69 -13.41 3.55 1.81
C PHE A 69 -14.87 3.34 2.25
N PRO A 70 -15.85 3.93 1.54
CA PRO A 70 -17.23 4.00 2.02
C PRO A 70 -17.88 2.63 2.18
N GLU A 71 -17.54 1.66 1.34
CA GLU A 71 -18.09 0.30 1.38
C GLU A 71 -17.75 -0.44 2.68
N ARG A 72 -16.60 -0.11 3.27
CA ARG A 72 -16.11 -0.70 4.52
C ARG A 72 -16.25 0.25 5.72
N GLN A 73 -16.79 1.46 5.50
CA GLN A 73 -17.02 2.48 6.54
C GLN A 73 -15.77 2.82 7.36
N PHE A 74 -14.59 2.84 6.73
CA PHE A 74 -13.34 3.23 7.37
C PHE A 74 -12.60 4.29 6.57
N SER A 75 -11.65 4.94 7.21
CA SER A 75 -10.69 5.84 6.57
C SER A 75 -9.29 5.50 7.07
N GLU A 76 -8.31 5.68 6.20
CA GLU A 76 -6.92 5.34 6.49
C GLU A 76 -6.01 6.44 5.94
N THR A 77 -4.90 6.70 6.63
CA THR A 77 -3.88 7.66 6.22
C THR A 77 -2.68 6.90 5.68
N PHE A 78 -2.33 7.17 4.43
CA PHE A 78 -1.17 6.58 3.77
C PHE A 78 -0.06 7.61 3.64
N LEU A 79 1.11 7.30 4.19
CA LEU A 79 2.34 8.03 3.94
C LEU A 79 2.95 7.55 2.61
N LEU A 80 3.11 8.45 1.65
CA LEU A 80 3.61 8.15 0.32
C LEU A 80 4.94 8.84 0.08
N ASN A 81 5.87 8.12 -0.55
CA ASN A 81 7.12 8.68 -1.06
C ASN A 81 6.95 9.06 -2.54
N ILE A 82 7.12 10.34 -2.89
CA ILE A 82 7.01 10.80 -4.28
C ILE A 82 8.06 10.16 -5.20
N GLU A 83 9.22 9.78 -4.67
CA GLU A 83 10.30 9.16 -5.43
C GLU A 83 9.97 7.71 -5.82
N ASP A 84 9.15 7.02 -5.02
CA ASP A 84 8.66 5.67 -5.31
C ASP A 84 7.59 5.68 -6.42
N HIS A 85 6.98 6.84 -6.66
CA HIS A 85 5.80 6.97 -7.51
C HIS A 85 5.97 8.09 -8.54
N GLN A 86 6.70 7.79 -9.63
CA GLN A 86 6.97 8.75 -10.72
C GLN A 86 5.71 9.38 -11.36
N ASN A 87 4.53 8.79 -11.16
CA ASN A 87 3.26 9.26 -11.70
C ASN A 87 2.28 9.83 -10.65
N LEU A 88 2.68 9.90 -9.37
CA LEU A 88 1.85 10.48 -8.31
C LEU A 88 2.37 11.87 -7.95
N ASP A 89 1.71 12.89 -8.51
CA ASP A 89 1.93 14.29 -8.16
C ASP A 89 0.93 14.70 -7.04
N PRO A 90 1.39 15.11 -5.84
CA PRO A 90 0.54 15.58 -4.76
C PRO A 90 -0.38 16.74 -5.16
N GLU A 91 0.05 17.63 -6.06
CA GLU A 91 -0.79 18.73 -6.55
C GLU A 91 -1.95 18.21 -7.42
N VAL A 92 -1.69 17.18 -8.23
CA VAL A 92 -2.72 16.53 -9.05
C VAL A 92 -3.71 15.80 -8.14
N LEU A 93 -3.23 15.05 -7.14
CA LEU A 93 -4.09 14.37 -6.18
C LEU A 93 -4.94 15.35 -5.36
N SER A 94 -4.37 16.49 -4.95
CA SER A 94 -5.10 17.54 -4.23
C SER A 94 -6.29 18.09 -5.02
N LYS A 95 -6.17 18.22 -6.35
CA LYS A 95 -7.28 18.63 -7.25
C LYS A 95 -8.38 17.56 -7.37
N HIS A 96 -8.16 16.38 -6.80
CA HIS A 96 -9.10 15.26 -6.79
C HIS A 96 -9.67 14.95 -5.39
N VAL A 97 -9.38 15.78 -4.39
CA VAL A 97 -10.08 15.72 -3.10
C VAL A 97 -11.60 15.76 -3.29
N GLY A 98 -12.30 14.86 -2.59
CA GLY A 98 -13.74 14.64 -2.68
C GLY A 98 -14.18 13.76 -3.85
N LYS A 99 -13.27 13.25 -4.69
CA LYS A 99 -13.59 12.37 -5.82
C LYS A 99 -13.17 10.93 -5.57
N TYR A 100 -13.85 10.02 -6.27
CA TYR A 100 -13.48 8.61 -6.31
C TYR A 100 -12.20 8.38 -7.13
N ALA A 101 -11.38 7.46 -6.65
CA ALA A 101 -10.23 6.90 -7.35
C ALA A 101 -10.14 5.40 -7.05
N ALA A 102 -9.44 4.66 -7.92
CA ALA A 102 -9.06 3.28 -7.66
C ALA A 102 -7.67 3.26 -7.01
N PHE A 103 -7.55 2.57 -5.89
CA PHE A 103 -6.31 2.42 -5.13
C PHE A 103 -5.82 0.99 -5.25
N PHE A 104 -4.53 0.84 -5.51
CA PHE A 104 -3.84 -0.44 -5.57
C PHE A 104 -2.82 -0.43 -4.44
N TYR A 105 -2.95 -1.36 -3.50
CA TYR A 105 -2.09 -1.41 -2.32
C TYR A 105 -1.84 -2.84 -1.88
N THR A 106 -0.69 -3.09 -1.27
CA THR A 106 -0.44 -4.34 -0.55
C THR A 106 -0.84 -4.17 0.90
N SER A 107 -1.37 -5.24 1.51
CA SER A 107 -1.71 -5.28 2.93
C SER A 107 -1.04 -6.51 3.53
N LEU A 108 -0.04 -6.28 4.38
CA LEU A 108 0.76 -7.34 4.99
C LEU A 108 0.66 -7.24 6.51
N ILE A 109 0.54 -8.38 7.19
CA ILE A 109 0.67 -8.43 8.64
C ILE A 109 2.15 -8.59 8.94
N LYS A 110 2.74 -7.58 9.60
CA LYS A 110 4.11 -7.63 10.12
C LYS A 110 4.09 -7.73 11.64
N ASN A 111 5.00 -8.52 12.20
CA ASN A 111 5.18 -8.57 13.64
C ASN A 111 6.04 -7.39 14.07
N ALA A 112 5.43 -6.44 14.79
CA ALA A 112 6.17 -5.35 15.41
C ALA A 112 6.73 -5.85 16.74
N LEU A 113 8.05 -5.98 16.85
CA LEU A 113 8.71 -6.32 18.10
C LEU A 113 8.71 -5.12 19.04
N LEU A 114 8.34 -5.33 20.30
CA LEU A 114 8.30 -4.28 21.32
C LEU A 114 9.38 -4.50 22.39
N ASP A 115 9.68 -5.75 22.73
CA ASP A 115 10.71 -6.08 23.71
C ASP A 115 11.30 -7.48 23.45
N VAL A 116 12.55 -7.67 23.87
CA VAL A 116 13.23 -8.95 23.88
C VAL A 116 13.82 -9.13 25.26
N ARG A 117 13.51 -10.25 25.91
CA ARG A 117 13.95 -10.53 27.28
C ARG A 117 14.86 -11.72 27.36
N LEU A 118 15.95 -11.57 28.09
CA LEU A 118 16.85 -12.65 28.49
C LEU A 118 16.74 -12.87 29.99
N ASN A 119 16.31 -14.06 30.39
CA ASN A 119 16.07 -14.41 31.80
C ASN A 119 15.13 -13.42 32.52
N GLY A 120 14.12 -12.92 31.81
CA GLY A 120 13.15 -11.95 32.32
C GLY A 120 13.58 -10.48 32.24
N ASN A 121 14.85 -10.17 31.94
CA ASN A 121 15.34 -8.80 31.80
C ASN A 121 15.28 -8.32 30.35
N SER A 122 14.77 -7.12 30.11
CA SER A 122 14.76 -6.50 28.77
C SER A 122 16.17 -6.23 28.26
N LEU A 123 16.41 -6.57 27.00
CA LEU A 123 17.63 -6.27 26.25
C LEU A 123 17.56 -4.90 25.55
N VAL A 124 16.37 -4.29 25.50
CA VAL A 124 16.12 -3.01 24.79
C VAL A 124 15.66 -1.91 25.76
N GLY A 125 15.73 -2.15 27.07
CA GLY A 125 15.49 -1.15 28.11
C GLY A 125 14.03 -0.88 28.44
N VAL A 126 13.11 -1.77 28.04
CA VAL A 126 11.67 -1.64 28.35
C VAL A 126 11.39 -2.18 29.76
N ALA A 127 10.72 -1.39 30.60
CA ALA A 127 10.35 -1.83 31.95
C ALA A 127 9.12 -2.75 31.93
N ASP A 128 8.98 -3.61 32.95
CA ASP A 128 7.90 -4.61 33.07
C ASP A 128 6.47 -4.04 33.03
N GLY A 129 6.30 -2.76 33.35
CA GLY A 129 5.00 -2.07 33.33
C GLY A 129 4.75 -1.24 32.06
N ASP A 130 5.73 -1.11 31.17
CA ASP A 130 5.65 -0.23 30.01
C ASP A 130 5.13 -0.96 28.76
N LEU A 131 5.04 -2.30 28.83
CA LEU A 131 4.48 -3.10 27.74
C LEU A 131 2.95 -2.99 27.72
N PRO A 132 2.35 -2.73 26.54
CA PRO A 132 0.91 -2.83 26.36
C PRO A 132 0.35 -4.20 26.76
N GLU A 133 -0.92 -4.22 27.16
CA GLU A 133 -1.63 -5.48 27.36
C GLU A 133 -1.94 -6.15 26.00
N GLY A 134 -2.05 -7.49 26.01
CA GLY A 134 -2.49 -8.26 24.83
C GLY A 134 -1.39 -8.60 23.81
N LEU A 135 -0.12 -8.32 24.13
CA LEU A 135 1.00 -8.70 23.28
C LEU A 135 1.13 -10.21 23.12
N GLN A 136 1.58 -10.61 21.94
CA GLN A 136 2.01 -11.98 21.69
C GLN A 136 3.42 -12.20 22.23
N LYS A 137 3.71 -13.45 22.57
CA LYS A 137 5.02 -13.88 23.07
C LYS A 137 5.53 -15.05 22.25
N VAL A 138 6.78 -14.96 21.79
CA VAL A 138 7.53 -16.07 21.21
C VAL A 138 8.78 -16.34 22.06
N SER A 139 9.04 -17.60 22.35
CA SER A 139 10.25 -18.03 23.07
C SER A 139 11.12 -18.85 22.12
N GLY A 140 12.36 -18.43 21.90
CA GLY A 140 13.27 -19.09 20.97
C GLY A 140 14.72 -18.66 21.08
N ALA A 141 15.57 -19.23 20.23
CA ALA A 141 16.94 -18.79 20.07
C ALA A 141 16.97 -17.48 19.25
N LEU A 142 17.63 -16.46 19.79
CA LEU A 142 17.84 -15.19 19.10
C LEU A 142 18.90 -15.35 18.00
N SER A 143 18.64 -14.80 16.81
CA SER A 143 19.63 -14.68 15.74
C SER A 143 19.62 -13.26 15.17
N CYS A 144 20.76 -12.57 15.19
CA CYS A 144 20.93 -11.26 14.55
C CYS A 144 22.38 -11.05 14.09
N SER A 145 22.58 -10.12 13.15
CA SER A 145 23.92 -9.77 12.63
C SER A 145 24.43 -8.47 13.24
N ALA A 146 25.69 -8.47 13.67
CA ALA A 146 26.36 -7.25 14.14
C ALA A 146 26.61 -6.25 12.99
N ASP A 147 26.68 -6.73 11.74
CA ASP A 147 26.90 -5.90 10.56
C ASP A 147 25.70 -4.97 10.28
N ASP A 148 24.52 -5.31 10.82
CA ASP A 148 23.30 -4.52 10.68
C ASP A 148 23.16 -3.45 11.80
N MET A 149 24.17 -3.33 12.68
CA MET A 149 24.19 -2.34 13.76
C MET A 149 24.76 -0.99 13.29
N GLY A 150 24.17 0.11 13.78
CA GLY A 150 24.73 1.46 13.63
C GLY A 150 24.30 2.24 12.38
N GLY A 151 23.36 1.71 11.60
CA GLY A 151 22.64 2.44 10.57
C GLY A 151 21.39 3.16 11.09
N ASP A 152 20.86 4.08 10.30
CA ASP A 152 19.58 4.77 10.56
C ASP A 152 18.36 3.91 10.18
N LEU A 153 18.59 2.75 9.57
CA LEU A 153 17.56 1.79 9.20
C LEU A 153 17.54 0.63 10.20
N PRO A 154 16.36 0.05 10.49
CA PRO A 154 16.26 -1.18 11.25
C PRO A 154 17.06 -2.31 10.62
N GLY A 155 17.73 -3.11 11.44
CA GLY A 155 18.26 -4.40 11.05
C GLY A 155 17.18 -5.47 11.14
N VAL A 156 17.56 -6.72 10.86
CA VAL A 156 16.67 -7.87 10.99
C VAL A 156 17.16 -8.79 12.10
N LEU A 157 16.24 -9.24 12.95
CA LEU A 157 16.50 -10.31 13.90
C LEU A 157 15.45 -11.41 13.77
N PHE A 158 15.84 -12.62 14.16
CA PHE A 158 15.00 -13.79 14.18
C PHE A 158 14.91 -14.37 15.59
N ILE A 159 13.74 -14.90 15.94
CA ILE A 159 13.56 -15.77 17.10
C ILE A 159 13.08 -17.12 16.58
N THR A 160 13.94 -18.14 16.67
CA THR A 160 13.62 -19.49 16.20
C THR A 160 13.15 -20.36 17.37
N THR A 161 11.92 -20.88 17.27
CA THR A 161 11.33 -21.72 18.31
C THR A 161 11.98 -23.12 18.34
N ALA A 162 11.64 -23.92 19.35
CA ALA A 162 12.11 -25.31 19.44
C ALA A 162 11.58 -26.22 18.30
N ASP A 163 10.52 -25.78 17.61
CA ASP A 163 9.91 -26.49 16.47
C ASP A 163 10.46 -25.98 15.12
N ASP A 164 11.60 -25.27 15.13
CA ASP A 164 12.28 -24.66 13.98
C ASP A 164 11.43 -23.61 13.22
N GLU A 165 10.41 -23.05 13.86
CA GLU A 165 9.66 -21.90 13.31
C GLU A 165 10.43 -20.61 13.59
N ALA A 166 10.74 -19.84 12.54
CA ALA A 166 11.46 -18.58 12.64
C ALA A 166 10.51 -17.38 12.55
N PHE A 167 10.53 -16.54 13.59
CA PHE A 167 9.83 -15.27 13.60
C PHE A 167 10.81 -14.15 13.24
N GLU A 168 10.54 -13.45 12.15
CA GLU A 168 11.33 -12.32 11.66
C GLU A 168 10.80 -11.00 12.25
N PHE A 169 11.73 -10.13 12.66
CA PHE A 169 11.43 -8.80 13.16
C PHE A 169 12.42 -7.77 12.61
N GLU A 170 11.89 -6.68 12.05
CA GLU A 170 12.66 -5.48 11.75
C GLU A 170 12.82 -4.66 13.05
N PHE A 171 14.06 -4.43 13.49
CA PHE A 171 14.34 -3.75 14.74
C PHE A 171 15.70 -3.03 14.75
N PHE A 172 15.81 -1.94 15.52
CA PHE A 172 17.09 -1.27 15.74
C PHE A 172 17.97 -2.09 16.67
N LEU A 173 19.00 -2.73 16.11
CA LEU A 173 19.86 -3.62 16.86
C LEU A 173 20.76 -2.85 17.83
N THR A 174 20.83 -3.34 19.07
CA THR A 174 21.72 -2.83 20.12
C THR A 174 22.84 -3.82 20.40
N GLN A 175 23.90 -3.37 21.08
CA GLN A 175 24.98 -4.26 21.48
C GLN A 175 24.48 -5.40 22.38
N GLU A 176 23.52 -5.12 23.26
CA GLU A 176 22.91 -6.12 24.15
C GLU A 176 22.19 -7.24 23.38
N LEU A 177 21.52 -6.92 22.27
CA LEU A 177 20.90 -7.91 21.39
C LEU A 177 21.96 -8.76 20.68
N VAL A 178 23.00 -8.12 20.14
CA VAL A 178 24.12 -8.82 19.48
C VAL A 178 24.86 -9.75 20.46
N ASP A 179 25.09 -9.30 21.70
CA ASP A 179 25.71 -10.09 22.75
C ASP A 179 24.81 -11.25 23.24
N ALA A 180 23.51 -11.17 22.96
CA ALA A 180 22.53 -12.22 23.24
C ALA A 180 22.33 -13.19 22.06
N ASN A 181 23.05 -13.02 20.95
CA ASN A 181 22.95 -13.91 19.79
C ASN A 181 23.18 -15.38 20.17
N GLY A 182 22.30 -16.26 19.68
CA GLY A 182 22.26 -17.69 19.99
C GLY A 182 21.69 -18.06 21.38
N LYS A 183 21.30 -17.08 22.21
CA LYS A 183 20.69 -17.36 23.52
C LYS A 183 19.19 -17.52 23.42
N GLN A 184 18.63 -18.27 24.37
CA GLN A 184 17.18 -18.39 24.55
C GLN A 184 16.62 -17.06 25.08
N VAL A 185 15.66 -16.49 24.36
CA VAL A 185 15.00 -15.23 24.71
C VAL A 185 13.48 -15.37 24.61
N ASP A 186 12.80 -14.39 25.19
CA ASP A 186 11.37 -14.15 25.07
C ASP A 186 11.14 -12.85 24.30
N GLY A 187 10.62 -12.94 23.08
CA GLY A 187 10.20 -11.80 22.27
C GLY A 187 8.73 -11.46 22.49
N TYR A 188 8.45 -10.18 22.75
CA TYR A 188 7.09 -9.64 22.92
C TYR A 188 6.76 -8.76 21.72
N PHE A 189 5.68 -9.09 21.02
CA PHE A 189 5.36 -8.44 19.75
C PHE A 189 3.85 -8.26 19.56
N ASP A 190 3.52 -7.39 18.62
CA ASP A 190 2.17 -7.05 18.21
C ASP A 190 2.06 -7.17 16.68
N PRO A 191 1.19 -8.05 16.13
CA PRO A 191 0.96 -8.11 14.70
C PRO A 191 0.24 -6.84 14.23
N ARG A 192 0.86 -6.10 13.32
CA ARG A 192 0.33 -4.88 12.75
C ARG A 192 0.13 -5.01 11.26
N THR A 193 -0.98 -4.48 10.77
CA THR A 193 -1.20 -4.36 9.33
C THR A 193 -0.39 -3.19 8.81
N GLU A 194 0.50 -3.48 7.87
CA GLU A 194 1.20 -2.49 7.06
C GLU A 194 0.52 -2.41 5.69
N ASN A 195 0.00 -1.24 5.36
CA ASN A 195 -0.59 -0.98 4.05
C ASN A 195 0.32 -0.06 3.24
N LYS A 196 0.72 -0.49 2.03
CA LYS A 196 1.55 0.30 1.12
C LYS A 196 0.83 0.49 -0.20
N ILE A 197 0.56 1.75 -0.56
CA ILE A 197 -0.01 2.10 -1.87
C ILE A 197 1.07 1.86 -2.93
N ALA A 198 0.72 1.11 -3.97
CA ALA A 198 1.53 0.93 -5.16
C ALA A 198 1.14 1.91 -6.26
N LYS A 199 -0.17 2.16 -6.41
CA LYS A 199 -0.72 3.01 -7.47
C LYS A 199 -2.05 3.64 -7.06
N ILE A 200 -2.27 4.88 -7.50
CA ILE A 200 -3.58 5.54 -7.46
C ILE A 200 -3.99 5.85 -8.89
N GLN A 201 -5.14 5.33 -9.31
CA GLN A 201 -5.72 5.61 -10.62
C GLN A 201 -6.93 6.53 -10.46
N LEU A 202 -6.76 7.77 -10.91
CA LEU A 202 -7.83 8.76 -10.93
C LEU A 202 -8.87 8.40 -11.99
N LEU A 203 -10.15 8.50 -11.63
CA LEU A 203 -11.24 8.31 -12.57
C LEU A 203 -11.44 9.56 -13.43
N LYS A 204 -11.77 9.37 -14.71
CA LYS A 204 -12.23 10.47 -15.55
C LYS A 204 -13.61 10.93 -15.09
N LYS A 205 -13.86 12.23 -15.27
CA LYS A 205 -15.20 12.82 -15.14
C LYS A 205 -16.11 12.38 -16.27
#